data_AF-A0A7S2NAJ8-F1
#
_entry.id   AF-A0A7S2NAJ8-F1
#
_cell.length_a   1.000
_cell.length_b   1.000
_cell.length_c   1.000
_cell.angle_alpha   90.00
_cell.angle_beta   90.00
_cell.angle_gamma   90.00
#
_symmetry.space_group_name_H-M   'P 1'
#
loop_
_entity.id
_entity.type
_entity.pdbx_description
1 polymer ?
#
loop_
_entity_poly.entity_id
_entity_poly.type
_entity_poly.pdbx_seq_one_letter_code
_entity_poly.pdbx_strand_id
1 'polypeptide(L)'
;NLWTQLTKGIRFLDLRVKSDGWLYHGPMCCTLTLEAALQTCATFLQQHVGEVLLARIKDEERGGSSGEHVHQLVRALARRGLPLRLEPELPRLGDARGRIVVLQDWDGPEELA
;
A
#
# COMPACT_ATOMS: atom_id res chain seq x y z
N ASN A 1 8.41 -10.20 -10.91
CA ASN A 1 8.55 -8.91 -10.21
C ASN A 1 7.17 -8.23 -10.15
N LEU A 2 7.01 -7.13 -9.40
CA LEU A 2 5.73 -6.45 -9.23
C LEU A 2 5.14 -5.93 -10.56
N TRP A 3 5.95 -5.29 -11.40
CA TRP A 3 5.50 -4.76 -12.69
C TRP A 3 4.82 -5.82 -13.57
N THR A 4 5.45 -7.00 -13.72
CA THR A 4 4.88 -8.11 -14.48
C THR A 4 3.55 -8.61 -13.92
N GLN A 5 3.35 -8.54 -12.59
CA GLN A 5 2.06 -8.92 -12.00
C GLN A 5 0.96 -7.94 -12.42
N LEU A 6 1.24 -6.65 -12.37
CA LEU A 6 0.31 -5.60 -12.77
C LEU A 6 -0.05 -5.69 -14.27
N THR A 7 0.95 -5.89 -15.14
CA THR A 7 0.68 -6.05 -16.59
C THR A 7 -0.05 -7.34 -16.94
N LYS A 8 -0.03 -8.35 -16.04
CA LYS A 8 -0.80 -9.60 -16.16
C LYS A 8 -2.21 -9.54 -15.54
N GLY A 9 -2.65 -8.36 -15.09
CA GLY A 9 -4.02 -8.15 -14.61
C GLY A 9 -4.21 -8.29 -13.10
N ILE A 10 -3.14 -8.46 -12.31
CA ILE A 10 -3.27 -8.45 -10.84
C ILE A 10 -3.60 -7.03 -10.38
N ARG A 11 -4.64 -6.90 -9.53
CA ARG A 11 -5.11 -5.63 -8.96
C ARG A 11 -5.22 -5.63 -7.43
N PHE A 12 -4.97 -6.78 -6.80
CA PHE A 12 -4.88 -6.91 -5.35
C PHE A 12 -3.46 -7.27 -4.96
N LEU A 13 -2.88 -6.53 -4.02
CA LEU A 13 -1.52 -6.70 -3.52
C LEU A 13 -1.54 -6.93 -2.01
N ASP A 14 -0.87 -7.99 -1.56
CA ASP A 14 -0.59 -8.25 -0.15
C ASP A 14 0.83 -7.76 0.18
N LEU A 15 0.94 -6.57 0.76
CA LEU A 15 2.21 -5.92 1.10
C LEU A 15 2.43 -6.01 2.61
N ARG A 16 3.36 -6.87 3.03
CA ARG A 16 3.69 -7.08 4.43
C ARG A 16 4.97 -6.32 4.75
N VAL A 17 4.90 -5.38 5.68
CA VAL A 17 5.95 -4.40 5.96
C VAL A 17 6.35 -4.48 7.43
N LYS A 18 7.62 -4.24 7.73
CA LYS A 18 8.09 -4.02 9.11
C LYS A 18 8.36 -2.54 9.37
N SER A 19 8.63 -2.19 10.62
CA SER A 19 8.93 -0.81 11.06
C SER A 19 10.09 -0.15 10.31
N ASP A 20 10.99 -0.91 9.68
CA ASP A 20 12.07 -0.41 8.82
C ASP A 20 11.63 -0.03 7.39
N GLY A 21 10.35 -0.22 7.05
CA GLY A 21 9.77 0.09 5.74
C GLY A 21 10.07 -0.93 4.64
N TRP A 22 10.81 -2.00 4.94
CA TRP A 22 11.06 -3.09 4.00
C TRP A 22 9.90 -4.08 3.98
N LEU A 23 9.70 -4.73 2.83
CA LEU A 23 8.72 -5.81 2.71
C LEU A 23 9.30 -7.12 3.25
N TYR A 24 8.46 -7.95 3.85
CA TYR A 24 8.87 -9.20 4.49
C TYR A 24 7.94 -10.37 4.13
N HIS A 25 8.50 -11.58 4.24
CA HIS A 25 7.76 -12.83 4.32
C HIS A 25 8.14 -13.54 5.63
N GLY A 26 7.39 -13.27 6.71
CA GLY A 26 7.73 -13.68 8.06
C GLY A 26 9.11 -13.12 8.48
N PRO A 27 10.10 -13.98 8.77
CA PRO A 27 11.43 -13.51 9.16
C PRO A 27 12.28 -13.01 7.98
N MET A 28 11.90 -13.33 6.74
CA MET A 28 12.74 -13.07 5.56
C MET A 28 12.45 -11.68 4.98
N CYS A 29 13.47 -10.83 4.91
CA CYS A 29 13.40 -9.54 4.22
C CYS A 29 13.34 -9.77 2.70
N CYS A 30 12.44 -9.08 2.03
CA CYS A 30 12.38 -9.01 0.57
C CYS A 30 13.34 -7.93 0.05
N THR A 31 13.58 -7.90 -1.26
CA THR A 31 14.45 -6.91 -1.91
C THR A 31 13.72 -5.61 -2.28
N LEU A 32 12.59 -5.30 -1.63
CA LEU A 32 11.71 -4.20 -2.00
C LEU A 32 11.17 -3.50 -0.75
N THR A 33 11.18 -2.16 -0.75
CA THR A 33 10.53 -1.36 0.29
C THR A 33 9.06 -1.11 -0.04
N LEU A 34 8.26 -0.78 0.96
CA LEU A 34 6.87 -0.38 0.77
C LEU A 34 6.77 0.83 -0.18
N GLU A 35 7.64 1.82 0.01
CA GLU A 35 7.71 3.01 -0.87
C GLU A 35 7.97 2.61 -2.33
N ALA A 36 8.98 1.78 -2.61
CA ALA A 36 9.31 1.39 -3.97
C ALA A 36 8.19 0.56 -4.63
N ALA A 37 7.50 -0.28 -3.85
CA ALA A 37 6.33 -1.02 -4.30
C ALA A 37 5.19 -0.07 -4.69
N LEU A 38 4.84 0.89 -3.83
CA LEU A 38 3.78 1.86 -4.07
C LEU A 38 4.13 2.84 -5.21
N GLN A 39 5.41 3.20 -5.37
CA GLN A 39 5.89 3.99 -6.51
C GLN A 39 5.71 3.23 -7.82
N THR A 40 6.02 1.94 -7.85
CA THR A 40 5.77 1.08 -9.02
C THR A 40 4.28 1.04 -9.36
N CYS A 41 3.42 0.95 -8.35
CA CYS A 41 1.97 0.99 -8.50
C CYS A 41 1.48 2.35 -9.03
N ALA A 42 2.02 3.46 -8.52
CA ALA A 42 1.69 4.81 -8.99
C ALA A 42 2.08 5.00 -10.46
N THR A 43 3.28 4.57 -10.86
CA THR A 43 3.72 4.60 -12.26
C THR A 43 2.80 3.77 -13.16
N PHE A 44 2.37 2.59 -12.70
CA PHE A 44 1.41 1.76 -13.44
C PHE A 44 0.06 2.50 -13.64
N LEU A 45 -0.49 3.09 -12.57
CA LEU A 45 -1.75 3.83 -12.64
C LEU A 45 -1.68 5.07 -13.53
N GLN A 46 -0.53 5.75 -13.60
CA GLN A 46 -0.31 6.86 -14.53
C GLN A 46 -0.35 6.40 -16.00
N GLN A 47 0.16 5.20 -16.30
CA GLN A 47 0.13 4.62 -17.65
C GLN A 47 -1.22 3.97 -18.00
N HIS A 48 -2.02 3.64 -16.99
CA HIS A 48 -3.29 2.94 -17.13
C HIS A 48 -4.40 3.62 -16.32
N VAL A 49 -4.76 4.86 -16.69
CA VAL A 49 -5.65 5.76 -15.92
C VAL A 49 -7.05 5.21 -15.60
N GLY A 50 -7.49 4.14 -16.28
CA GLY A 50 -8.76 3.46 -16.01
C GLY A 50 -8.72 2.44 -14.88
N GLU A 51 -7.52 2.12 -14.38
CA GLU A 51 -7.27 1.05 -13.40
C GLU A 51 -7.38 1.54 -11.96
N VAL A 52 -7.54 0.59 -11.04
CA VAL A 52 -7.48 0.77 -9.59
C VAL A 52 -6.64 -0.35 -8.99
N LEU A 53 -5.91 -0.06 -7.93
CA LEU A 53 -5.20 -1.09 -7.16
C LEU A 53 -5.73 -1.14 -5.74
N LEU A 54 -5.89 -2.34 -5.20
CA LEU A 54 -6.13 -2.60 -3.79
C LEU A 54 -4.82 -3.09 -3.18
N ALA A 55 -4.38 -2.45 -2.10
CA ALA A 55 -3.19 -2.84 -1.37
C ALA A 55 -3.55 -3.10 0.08
N ARG A 56 -3.54 -4.37 0.49
CA ARG A 56 -3.47 -4.70 1.91
C ARG A 56 -2.06 -4.37 2.36
N ILE A 57 -1.94 -3.43 3.29
CA ILE A 57 -0.67 -3.12 3.93
C ILE A 57 -0.77 -3.69 5.34
N LYS A 58 0.11 -4.65 5.63
CA LYS A 58 0.10 -5.40 6.88
C LYS A 58 1.37 -5.13 7.68
N ASP A 59 1.24 -4.82 8.96
CA ASP A 59 2.37 -4.89 9.89
C ASP A 59 2.76 -6.36 10.12
N GLU A 60 3.94 -6.74 9.63
CA GLU A 60 4.45 -8.10 9.75
C GLU A 60 4.96 -8.41 11.16
N GLU A 61 5.25 -7.39 11.98
CA GLU A 61 5.66 -7.52 13.38
C GLU A 61 4.46 -7.66 14.33
N ARG A 62 3.28 -7.14 13.93
CA ARG A 62 2.00 -7.23 14.66
C ARG A 62 2.05 -6.65 16.08
N GLY A 63 2.74 -5.54 16.28
CA GLY A 63 2.84 -4.85 17.57
C GLY A 63 2.32 -3.41 17.50
N GLY A 64 1.87 -2.84 18.61
CA GLY A 64 1.38 -1.46 18.62
C GLY A 64 2.43 -0.43 18.21
N SER A 65 3.70 -0.62 18.64
CA SER A 65 4.81 0.27 18.22
C SER A 65 5.13 0.14 16.73
N SER A 66 5.22 -1.07 16.20
CA SER A 66 5.46 -1.29 14.76
C SER A 66 4.28 -0.83 13.91
N GLY A 67 3.05 -1.01 14.39
CA GLY A 67 1.83 -0.54 13.76
C GLY A 67 1.77 0.99 13.67
N GLU A 68 2.17 1.71 14.72
CA GLU A 68 2.31 3.17 14.68
C GLU A 68 3.35 3.63 13.65
N HIS A 69 4.49 2.94 13.55
CA HIS A 69 5.49 3.23 12.51
C HIS A 69 4.93 3.01 11.10
N VAL A 70 4.21 1.89 10.88
CA VAL A 70 3.55 1.61 9.59
C VAL A 70 2.50 2.68 9.27
N HIS A 71 1.69 3.09 10.24
CA HIS A 71 0.72 4.17 10.10
C HIS A 71 1.39 5.47 9.65
N GLN A 72 2.45 5.90 10.35
CA GLN A 72 3.20 7.12 10.02
C GLN A 72 3.84 7.03 8.63
N LEU A 73 4.39 5.87 8.27
CA LEU A 73 4.98 5.64 6.95
C LEU A 73 3.93 5.79 5.83
N VAL A 74 2.77 5.13 5.96
CA VAL A 74 1.69 5.21 4.97
C VAL A 74 1.20 6.65 4.80
N ARG A 75 0.97 7.39 5.90
CA ARG A 75 0.57 8.81 5.82
C ARG A 75 1.65 9.68 5.20
N ALA A 76 2.92 9.46 5.54
CA ALA A 76 4.03 10.20 4.95
C ALA A 76 4.11 9.98 3.43
N LEU A 77 3.92 8.75 2.97
CA LEU A 77 3.87 8.39 1.56
C LEU A 77 2.69 9.04 0.82
N ALA A 78 1.51 9.08 1.42
CA ALA A 78 0.37 9.82 0.88
C ALA A 78 0.67 11.33 0.76
N ARG A 79 1.22 11.96 1.81
CA ARG A 79 1.61 13.39 1.79
C ARG A 79 2.69 13.71 0.76
N ARG A 80 3.56 12.75 0.43
CA ARG A 80 4.56 12.85 -0.63
C ARG A 80 3.97 12.72 -2.04
N GLY A 81 2.66 12.55 -2.17
CA GLY A 81 1.94 12.58 -3.44
C GLY A 81 1.69 11.20 -4.05
N LEU A 82 1.96 10.10 -3.34
CA LEU A 82 1.50 8.81 -3.80
C LEU A 82 -0.04 8.78 -3.77
N PRO A 83 -0.71 8.19 -4.78
CA PRO A 83 -2.15 8.28 -4.96
C PRO A 83 -2.91 7.30 -4.03
N LEU A 84 -2.55 7.29 -2.75
CA LEU A 84 -3.17 6.44 -1.74
C LEU A 84 -4.55 7.00 -1.40
N ARG A 85 -5.55 6.13 -1.40
CA ARG A 85 -6.88 6.38 -0.86
C ARG A 85 -6.93 5.66 0.48
N LEU A 86 -7.06 6.42 1.55
CA LEU A 86 -6.96 5.92 2.91
C LEU A 86 -8.32 5.95 3.64
N GLU A 87 -9.32 6.58 3.04
CA GLU A 87 -10.66 6.76 3.57
C GLU A 87 -11.31 5.39 3.90
N PRO A 88 -12.00 5.28 5.06
CA PRO A 88 -12.51 4.01 5.57
C PRO A 88 -13.67 3.45 4.73
N GLU A 89 -14.36 4.27 3.94
CA GLU A 89 -15.47 3.83 3.11
C GLU A 89 -14.97 3.13 1.85
N LEU A 90 -15.60 2.01 1.49
CA LEU A 90 -15.35 1.35 0.21
C LEU A 90 -15.84 2.23 -0.95
N PRO A 91 -14.95 2.65 -1.87
CA PRO A 91 -15.33 3.51 -2.98
C PRO A 91 -16.07 2.74 -4.06
N ARG A 92 -16.85 3.45 -4.88
CA ARG A 92 -17.26 2.90 -6.17
C ARG A 92 -16.04 2.86 -7.09
N LEU A 93 -16.06 1.97 -8.07
CA LEU A 93 -14.95 1.82 -9.01
C LEU A 93 -14.57 3.15 -9.69
N GLY A 94 -15.56 3.96 -10.08
CA GLY A 94 -15.34 5.26 -10.72
C GLY A 94 -14.54 6.24 -9.85
N ASP A 95 -14.81 6.26 -8.54
CA ASP A 95 -14.17 7.16 -7.58
C ASP A 95 -12.74 6.72 -7.22
N ALA A 96 -12.41 5.45 -7.47
CA ALA A 96 -11.13 4.84 -7.13
C ALA A 96 -10.14 4.75 -8.30
N ARG A 97 -10.53 5.12 -9.52
CA ARG A 97 -9.64 5.08 -10.68
C ARG A 97 -8.41 5.96 -10.47
N GLY A 98 -7.24 5.46 -10.84
CA GLY A 98 -5.96 6.14 -10.64
C GLY A 98 -5.49 6.19 -9.18
N ARG A 99 -6.18 5.49 -8.26
CA ARG A 99 -5.83 5.43 -6.83
C ARG A 99 -5.41 4.03 -6.41
N ILE A 100 -4.66 3.98 -5.31
CA ILE A 100 -4.35 2.77 -4.56
C ILE A 100 -5.22 2.78 -3.31
N VAL A 101 -6.26 1.95 -3.26
CA VAL A 101 -7.11 1.77 -2.09
C VAL A 101 -6.35 0.96 -1.05
N VAL A 102 -6.03 1.58 0.08
CA VAL A 102 -5.30 0.92 1.16
C VAL A 102 -6.28 0.17 2.06
N LEU A 103 -6.01 -1.11 2.28
CA LEU A 103 -6.67 -1.92 3.28
C LEU A 103 -5.73 -2.04 4.47
N GLN A 104 -6.07 -1.35 5.56
CA GLN A 104 -5.27 -1.32 6.77
C GLN A 104 -5.28 -2.68 7.48
N ASP A 105 -4.10 -3.18 7.80
CA ASP A 105 -3.87 -4.39 8.59
C ASP A 105 -2.66 -4.22 9.52
N TRP A 106 -2.70 -3.15 10.30
CA TRP A 106 -1.79 -2.87 11.39
C TRP A 106 -2.57 -2.29 12.57
N ASP A 107 -2.02 -2.42 13.77
CA ASP A 107 -2.56 -1.79 14.97
C ASP A 107 -2.24 -0.29 14.95
N GLY A 108 -3.25 0.55 14.77
CA GLY A 108 -3.10 1.99 14.63
C GLY A 108 -4.45 2.69 14.50
N PRO A 109 -4.47 4.02 14.49
CA PRO A 109 -5.71 4.80 14.44
C PRO A 109 -6.58 4.40 13.24
N GLU A 110 -7.90 4.33 13.44
CA GLU A 110 -8.88 4.08 12.36
C GLU A 110 -9.06 5.31 11.44
N GLU A 111 -8.67 6.50 11.92
CA GLU A 111 -8.80 7.75 11.17
C GLU A 111 -7.63 7.94 10.21
N LEU A 112 -7.88 7.70 8.93
CA LEU A 112 -6.92 7.99 7.87
C LEU A 112 -7.21 9.30 7.11
N ALA A 113 -8.26 10.03 7.48
CA ALA A 113 -8.62 11.34 6.91
C ALA A 113 -7.67 12.46 7.38
#